data_AF-E3QZU0-F1
#
_entry.id   AF-E3QZU0-F1
#
_cell.length_a   1.000
_cell.length_b   1.000
_cell.length_c   1.000
_cell.angle_alpha   90.00
_cell.angle_beta   90.00
_cell.angle_gamma   90.00
#
_symmetry.space_group_name_H-M   'P 1'
#
loop_
_entity.id
_entity.type
_entity.pdbx_description
1 polymer ?
#
loop_
_entity_poly.entity_id
_entity_poly.type
_entity_poly.pdbx_seq_one_letter_code
_entity_poly.pdbx_strand_id
1 'polypeptide(L)'
;MTTAWSYAYDAKAQAGSDGNFDYDSINKEVARAVVKVFDMRSVPVGGYAYASQGWLLGYGLRNEVALATDGNNAVWGVENSGDEFARTVNGQSYDIHKDNPADELNFLGNPSEPNEQWYGYPTCFTVWEPSVITDKSLAVGGQFVVAPNDTFNDDSCTQRSVAPRLSFQAHSAPIGAAFDASFQNLYVTLHGSWNRSPATGFKVSVIPFTKLSNGNYDPVAAADSKTGCIDILWSTNVDTCTGSTCFRPSGITWDRSFSRLFVASDNDAEGELFILTKS
;
A
#
# COMPACT_ATOMS: atom_id res chain seq x y z
N MET A 1 10.36 -34.04 10.18
CA MET A 1 11.15 -33.01 10.90
C MET A 1 10.30 -31.76 10.95
N THR A 2 9.87 -31.37 12.13
CA THR A 2 9.09 -30.16 12.40
C THR A 2 9.96 -28.93 12.17
N THR A 3 9.71 -28.17 11.10
CA THR A 3 10.29 -26.84 10.92
C THR A 3 9.69 -25.91 11.97
N ALA A 4 10.56 -25.40 12.85
CA ALA A 4 10.21 -24.37 13.79
C ALA A 4 9.85 -23.11 12.99
N TRP A 5 8.59 -22.73 13.01
CA TRP A 5 8.20 -21.36 12.71
C TRP A 5 8.90 -20.48 13.75
N SER A 6 9.82 -19.62 13.33
CA SER A 6 10.17 -18.47 14.16
C SER A 6 8.88 -17.67 14.28
N TYR A 7 8.15 -17.87 15.38
CA TYR A 7 7.08 -16.96 15.75
C TYR A 7 7.71 -15.58 15.76
N ALA A 8 7.40 -14.74 14.77
CA ALA A 8 7.62 -13.32 14.91
C ALA A 8 6.72 -12.93 16.08
N TYR A 9 7.32 -12.78 17.26
CA TYR A 9 6.63 -12.33 18.46
C TYR A 9 6.37 -10.83 18.38
N ASP A 10 6.24 -10.27 17.18
CA ASP A 10 6.14 -8.84 16.95
C ASP A 10 4.78 -8.58 16.28
N ALA A 11 3.91 -7.83 16.95
CA ALA A 11 2.67 -7.35 16.34
C ALA A 11 2.97 -6.09 15.52
N LYS A 12 2.40 -6.02 14.32
CA LYS A 12 2.51 -4.86 13.43
C LYS A 12 1.17 -4.16 13.43
N ALA A 13 1.17 -2.87 13.75
CA ALA A 13 -0.03 -2.07 13.75
C ALA A 13 0.20 -0.82 12.92
N GLN A 14 -0.73 -0.58 12.01
CA GLN A 14 -0.81 0.63 11.24
C GLN A 14 -1.86 1.56 11.87
N ALA A 15 -1.58 2.86 11.84
CA ALA A 15 -2.58 3.89 12.06
C ALA A 15 -2.57 4.82 10.85
N GLY A 16 -3.73 4.91 10.19
CA GLY A 16 -3.94 5.84 9.08
C GLY A 16 -3.85 7.30 9.52
N SER A 17 -3.88 8.16 8.53
CA SER A 17 -4.00 9.61 8.68
C SER A 17 -5.36 10.05 9.24
N ASP A 18 -5.39 11.20 9.92
CA ASP A 18 -6.63 11.87 10.34
C ASP A 18 -7.18 12.76 9.21
N GLY A 19 -7.61 12.12 8.14
CA GLY A 19 -8.16 12.77 6.95
C GLY A 19 -7.22 12.72 5.75
N ASN A 20 -7.65 13.36 4.65
CA ASN A 20 -6.97 13.20 3.38
C ASN A 20 -5.54 13.78 3.38
N PHE A 21 -5.39 15.01 3.89
CA PHE A 21 -4.12 15.70 4.11
C PHE A 21 -3.93 16.01 5.61
N ASP A 22 -3.33 15.07 6.33
CA ASP A 22 -2.96 15.19 7.74
C ASP A 22 -1.54 15.75 7.84
N TYR A 23 -1.42 17.07 7.71
CA TYR A 23 -0.11 17.74 7.73
C TYR A 23 0.66 17.55 9.04
N ASP A 24 -0.04 17.30 10.15
CA ASP A 24 0.59 17.04 11.45
C ASP A 24 1.35 15.70 11.45
N SER A 25 0.95 14.74 10.61
CA SER A 25 1.61 13.43 10.52
C SER A 25 3.03 13.48 9.97
N ILE A 26 3.49 14.63 9.46
CA ILE A 26 4.91 14.85 9.14
C ILE A 26 5.78 14.66 10.40
N ASN A 27 5.21 14.93 11.57
CA ASN A 27 5.83 14.63 12.85
C ASN A 27 5.47 13.20 13.28
N LYS A 28 6.42 12.28 13.14
CA LYS A 28 6.25 10.86 13.51
C LYS A 28 5.78 10.61 14.96
N GLU A 29 6.03 11.55 15.88
CA GLU A 29 5.57 11.45 17.28
C GLU A 29 4.03 11.55 17.42
N VAL A 30 3.36 12.06 16.40
CA VAL A 30 1.89 12.05 16.31
C VAL A 30 1.33 10.64 16.17
N ALA A 31 2.15 9.69 15.69
CA ALA A 31 1.79 8.29 15.49
C ALA A 31 0.52 8.12 14.65
N ARG A 32 0.44 8.84 13.53
CA ARG A 32 -0.54 8.65 12.45
C ARG A 32 0.21 8.61 11.13
N ALA A 33 -0.36 7.94 10.13
CA ALA A 33 0.31 7.62 8.88
C ALA A 33 1.66 6.91 9.12
N VAL A 34 1.67 5.93 10.03
CA VAL A 34 2.86 5.16 10.42
C VAL A 34 2.56 3.67 10.52
N VAL A 35 3.60 2.85 10.36
CA VAL A 35 3.59 1.44 10.75
C VAL A 35 4.47 1.29 11.98
N LYS A 36 3.96 0.62 13.01
CA LYS A 36 4.69 0.36 14.26
C LYS A 36 4.76 -1.13 14.56
N VAL A 37 5.80 -1.51 15.29
CA VAL A 37 6.07 -2.87 15.73
C VAL A 37 6.12 -2.94 17.25
N PHE A 38 5.53 -3.97 17.83
CA PHE A 38 5.40 -4.18 19.28
C PHE A 38 5.81 -5.59 19.68
N ASP A 39 6.66 -5.71 20.71
CA ASP A 39 7.18 -7.01 21.18
C ASP A 39 6.17 -7.78 22.05
N MET A 40 5.49 -8.75 21.45
CA MET A 40 4.51 -9.63 22.09
C MET A 40 5.10 -10.59 23.14
N ARG A 41 6.42 -10.69 23.30
CA ARG A 41 7.02 -11.46 24.42
C ARG A 41 6.91 -10.71 25.74
N SER A 42 6.73 -9.40 25.69
CA SER A 42 6.81 -8.50 26.85
C SER A 42 5.64 -7.51 26.93
N VAL A 43 4.45 -7.97 26.56
CA VAL A 43 3.22 -7.16 26.61
C VAL A 43 3.00 -6.63 28.05
N PRO A 44 2.98 -5.30 28.26
CA PRO A 44 2.72 -4.71 29.56
C PRO A 44 1.33 -5.08 30.09
N VAL A 45 1.17 -5.07 31.41
CA VAL A 45 -0.16 -5.13 32.04
C VAL A 45 -0.98 -3.93 31.55
N GLY A 46 -2.11 -4.20 30.89
CA GLY A 46 -2.94 -3.17 30.25
C GLY A 46 -2.68 -2.95 28.76
N GLY A 47 -1.71 -3.66 28.17
CA GLY A 47 -1.37 -3.56 26.75
C GLY A 47 -0.40 -2.43 26.43
N TYR A 48 -0.09 -2.27 25.14
CA TYR A 48 0.76 -1.19 24.64
C TYR A 48 -0.05 0.08 24.37
N ALA A 49 0.46 1.23 24.80
CA ALA A 49 0.04 2.54 24.32
C ALA A 49 0.62 2.78 22.93
N TYR A 50 -0.24 2.72 21.90
CA TYR A 50 0.17 2.77 20.50
C TYR A 50 1.07 3.98 20.17
N ALA A 51 0.69 5.18 20.61
CA ALA A 51 1.41 6.41 20.26
C ALA A 51 2.85 6.44 20.80
N SER A 52 3.05 6.04 22.05
CA SER A 52 4.32 6.22 22.78
C SER A 52 5.17 4.96 22.94
N GLN A 53 4.65 3.78 22.58
CA GLN A 53 5.37 2.50 22.71
C GLN A 53 5.52 1.81 21.34
N GLY A 54 6.34 0.75 21.31
CA GLY A 54 6.77 0.13 20.07
C GLY A 54 7.82 0.97 19.32
N TRP A 55 8.31 0.47 18.20
CA TRP A 55 9.21 1.20 17.31
C TRP A 55 8.58 1.36 15.93
N LEU A 56 9.07 2.32 15.15
CA LEU A 56 8.59 2.58 13.80
C LEU A 56 9.15 1.55 12.83
N LEU A 57 8.31 1.19 11.85
CA LEU A 57 8.66 0.45 10.66
C LEU A 57 8.28 1.29 9.42
N GLY A 58 8.60 2.58 9.47
CA GLY A 58 8.23 3.58 8.47
C GLY A 58 7.18 4.58 8.98
N TYR A 59 7.32 5.83 8.52
CA TYR A 59 6.34 6.91 8.72
C TYR A 59 6.12 7.69 7.42
N GLY A 60 5.04 8.46 7.35
CA GLY A 60 4.63 9.11 6.11
C GLY A 60 4.02 8.10 5.13
N LEU A 61 3.20 7.20 5.66
CA LEU A 61 2.43 6.17 4.97
C LEU A 61 0.94 6.46 5.22
N ARG A 62 0.27 7.19 4.31
CA ARG A 62 -1.08 7.75 4.51
C ARG A 62 -2.06 6.76 5.14
N ASN A 63 -2.15 5.56 4.56
CA ASN A 63 -3.04 4.51 5.02
C ASN A 63 -2.58 3.12 4.52
N GLU A 64 -1.49 2.61 5.08
CA GLU A 64 -0.92 1.27 4.83
C GLU A 64 -1.78 0.11 5.40
N VAL A 65 -2.99 -0.11 4.86
CA VAL A 65 -4.02 -0.98 5.49
C VAL A 65 -3.57 -2.43 5.67
N ALA A 66 -2.82 -2.99 4.71
CA ALA A 66 -2.39 -4.37 4.77
C ALA A 66 -0.88 -4.53 4.71
N LEU A 67 -0.38 -5.47 5.52
CA LEU A 67 1.02 -5.82 5.63
C LEU A 67 1.19 -7.31 5.35
N ALA A 68 2.20 -7.67 4.56
CA ALA A 68 2.60 -9.04 4.27
C ALA A 68 4.10 -9.23 4.54
N THR A 69 4.51 -10.48 4.79
CA THR A 69 5.93 -10.82 5.00
C THR A 69 6.44 -11.75 3.93
N ASP A 70 7.60 -11.44 3.38
CA ASP A 70 8.31 -12.31 2.46
C ASP A 70 9.07 -13.44 3.19
N GLY A 71 9.80 -14.25 2.42
CA GLY A 71 10.57 -15.40 2.94
C GLY A 71 11.75 -15.04 3.83
N ASN A 72 12.10 -13.76 3.96
CA ASN A 72 13.10 -13.24 4.90
C ASN A 72 12.44 -12.57 6.12
N ASN A 73 11.13 -12.68 6.29
CA ASN A 73 10.31 -11.96 7.25
C ASN A 73 10.29 -10.43 7.05
N ALA A 74 10.80 -9.92 5.92
CA ALA A 74 10.74 -8.48 5.65
C ALA A 74 9.30 -8.08 5.32
N VAL A 75 8.89 -6.90 5.79
CA VAL A 75 7.53 -6.41 5.68
C VAL A 75 7.36 -5.60 4.41
N TRP A 76 6.30 -5.95 3.69
CA TRP A 76 5.75 -5.21 2.57
C TRP A 76 4.39 -4.68 2.98
N GLY A 77 4.11 -3.43 2.69
CA GLY A 77 2.79 -2.85 2.91
C GLY A 77 2.15 -2.44 1.59
N VAL A 78 0.83 -2.32 1.61
CA VAL A 78 0.05 -1.69 0.54
C VAL A 78 -0.72 -0.48 1.07
N GLU A 79 -0.54 0.65 0.39
CA GLU A 79 -1.01 1.99 0.77
C GLU A 79 -2.28 2.37 0.00
N ASN A 80 -3.25 2.97 0.70
CA ASN A 80 -4.31 3.77 0.06
C ASN A 80 -3.88 5.24 0.05
N SER A 81 -3.57 5.76 -1.13
CA SER A 81 -3.09 7.12 -1.31
C SER A 81 -4.22 8.15 -1.28
N GLY A 82 -3.90 9.41 -1.56
CA GLY A 82 -4.79 10.56 -1.35
C GLY A 82 -5.92 10.73 -2.37
N ASP A 83 -6.93 11.50 -1.97
CA ASP A 83 -8.19 11.76 -2.68
C ASP A 83 -8.23 13.19 -3.26
N GLU A 84 -9.00 13.43 -4.33
CA GLU A 84 -9.35 14.80 -4.82
C GLU A 84 -8.12 15.68 -5.15
N PHE A 85 -7.12 15.09 -5.82
CA PHE A 85 -5.86 15.76 -6.09
C PHE A 85 -5.96 16.79 -7.22
N ALA A 86 -5.48 17.99 -6.93
CA ALA A 86 -5.17 19.01 -7.92
C ALA A 86 -3.68 19.39 -7.85
N ARG A 87 -3.06 19.63 -9.01
CA ARG A 87 -1.70 20.17 -9.11
C ARG A 87 -1.78 21.68 -9.26
N THR A 88 -1.09 22.40 -8.37
CA THR A 88 -1.12 23.88 -8.32
C THR A 88 0.24 24.45 -8.65
N VAL A 89 0.34 25.16 -9.78
CA VAL A 89 1.61 25.70 -10.31
C VAL A 89 1.39 27.16 -10.67
N ASN A 90 2.27 28.05 -10.20
CA ASN A 90 2.16 29.49 -10.45
C ASN A 90 0.78 30.08 -10.10
N GLY A 91 0.16 29.57 -9.03
CA GLY A 91 -1.17 29.99 -8.57
C GLY A 91 -2.35 29.50 -9.40
N GLN A 92 -2.13 28.60 -10.37
CA GLN A 92 -3.18 27.95 -11.16
C GLN A 92 -3.28 26.48 -10.74
N SER A 93 -4.49 26.04 -10.42
CA SER A 93 -4.77 24.65 -10.04
C SER A 93 -5.46 23.92 -11.18
N TYR A 94 -5.04 22.71 -11.47
CA TYR A 94 -5.70 21.81 -12.41
C TYR A 94 -5.86 20.42 -11.80
N ASP A 95 -6.98 19.80 -12.11
CA ASP A 95 -7.36 18.49 -11.59
C ASP A 95 -6.47 17.38 -12.18
N ILE A 96 -5.97 16.50 -11.30
CA ILE A 96 -5.23 15.29 -11.68
C ILE A 96 -5.78 14.03 -10.99
N HIS A 97 -6.85 14.16 -10.18
CA HIS A 97 -7.28 13.13 -9.23
C HIS A 97 -7.60 11.81 -9.94
N LYS A 98 -8.21 11.87 -11.12
CA LYS A 98 -8.74 10.68 -11.81
C LYS A 98 -7.71 9.55 -11.93
N ASP A 99 -6.46 9.91 -12.20
CA ASP A 99 -5.39 8.94 -12.44
C ASP A 99 -4.12 9.24 -11.62
N ASN A 100 -4.21 10.09 -10.58
CA ASN A 100 -3.15 10.33 -9.59
C ASN A 100 -3.75 10.72 -8.22
N PRO A 101 -3.03 10.48 -7.11
CA PRO A 101 -1.77 9.76 -7.01
C PRO A 101 -1.96 8.24 -7.14
N ALA A 102 -0.88 7.53 -7.39
CA ALA A 102 -0.87 6.08 -7.33
C ALA A 102 -1.15 5.59 -5.90
N ASP A 103 -1.86 4.48 -5.77
CA ASP A 103 -1.74 3.62 -4.58
C ASP A 103 -0.38 2.90 -4.65
N GLU A 104 0.13 2.41 -3.52
CA GLU A 104 1.55 2.04 -3.43
C GLU A 104 1.78 0.66 -2.82
N LEU A 105 2.86 0.00 -3.26
CA LEU A 105 3.49 -1.12 -2.57
C LEU A 105 4.81 -0.62 -1.97
N ASN A 106 4.90 -0.59 -0.63
CA ASN A 106 6.07 -0.11 0.08
C ASN A 106 6.88 -1.27 0.69
N PHE A 107 8.20 -1.21 0.55
CA PHE A 107 9.11 -2.10 1.29
C PHE A 107 9.48 -1.44 2.62
N LEU A 108 9.07 -2.05 3.72
CA LEU A 108 9.25 -1.49 5.07
C LEU A 108 10.43 -2.12 5.83
N GLY A 109 10.94 -3.26 5.33
CA GLY A 109 12.16 -3.89 5.84
C GLY A 109 11.95 -4.89 6.97
N ASN A 110 13.03 -5.20 7.70
CA ASN A 110 13.03 -6.18 8.78
C ASN A 110 12.26 -5.63 10.00
N PRO A 111 11.15 -6.25 10.45
CA PRO A 111 10.37 -5.73 11.56
C PRO A 111 11.12 -5.77 12.90
N SER A 112 12.19 -6.56 13.02
CA SER A 112 13.04 -6.59 14.22
C SER A 112 14.05 -5.43 14.30
N GLU A 113 14.10 -4.56 13.30
CA GLU A 113 14.97 -3.37 13.25
C GLU A 113 14.10 -2.11 13.08
N PRO A 114 14.33 -1.04 13.87
CA PRO A 114 13.62 0.22 13.66
C PRO A 114 13.89 0.79 12.26
N ASN A 115 12.81 1.11 11.54
CA ASN A 115 12.85 1.88 10.31
C ASN A 115 12.23 3.26 10.57
N GLU A 116 13.10 4.26 10.62
CA GLU A 116 12.77 5.67 10.85
C GLU A 116 12.69 6.46 9.54
N GLN A 117 12.62 5.78 8.39
CA GLN A 117 12.54 6.42 7.07
C GLN A 117 11.16 6.99 6.80
N TRP A 118 11.15 8.08 6.05
CA TRP A 118 9.95 8.80 5.61
C TRP A 118 9.55 8.37 4.20
N TYR A 119 8.30 7.97 4.01
CA TYR A 119 7.79 7.47 2.72
C TYR A 119 7.07 8.53 1.89
N GLY A 120 6.91 9.75 2.43
CA GLY A 120 6.56 10.93 1.65
C GLY A 120 5.28 11.64 2.07
N TYR A 121 4.28 10.92 2.58
CA TYR A 121 3.07 11.56 3.10
C TYR A 121 3.41 12.48 4.29
N PRO A 122 2.82 13.69 4.43
CA PRO A 122 1.65 14.22 3.72
C PRO A 122 1.95 15.14 2.52
N THR A 123 3.19 15.15 2.01
CA THR A 123 3.61 16.13 0.99
C THR A 123 4.05 15.54 -0.34
N CYS A 124 4.64 14.35 -0.31
CA CYS A 124 5.15 13.63 -1.47
C CYS A 124 4.23 12.45 -1.77
N PHE A 125 3.80 12.35 -3.02
CA PHE A 125 2.87 11.33 -3.49
C PHE A 125 3.39 10.73 -4.79
N THR A 126 2.92 9.54 -5.15
CA THR A 126 3.47 8.82 -6.29
C THR A 126 2.69 9.05 -7.59
N VAL A 127 3.41 9.23 -8.69
CA VAL A 127 2.84 9.41 -10.03
C VAL A 127 2.37 8.07 -10.60
N TRP A 128 1.12 8.02 -11.05
CA TRP A 128 0.59 6.95 -11.90
C TRP A 128 0.38 7.40 -13.34
N GLU A 129 -0.17 8.59 -13.59
CA GLU A 129 -0.38 9.13 -14.94
C GLU A 129 0.44 10.39 -15.16
N PRO A 130 1.67 10.28 -15.71
CA PRO A 130 2.52 11.45 -15.90
C PRO A 130 1.96 12.44 -16.92
N SER A 131 1.16 12.00 -17.89
CA SER A 131 0.71 12.88 -18.99
C SER A 131 -0.21 14.00 -18.55
N VAL A 132 -0.86 13.88 -17.39
CA VAL A 132 -1.70 14.94 -16.82
C VAL A 132 -0.91 15.94 -15.97
N ILE A 133 0.33 15.65 -15.59
CA ILE A 133 1.23 16.59 -14.90
C ILE A 133 2.08 17.31 -15.95
N THR A 134 1.71 18.55 -16.27
CA THR A 134 2.21 19.24 -17.48
C THR A 134 3.36 20.22 -17.21
N ASP A 135 3.60 20.57 -15.95
CA ASP A 135 4.65 21.52 -15.57
C ASP A 135 6.02 20.88 -15.40
N LYS A 136 6.08 19.55 -15.25
CA LYS A 136 7.33 18.80 -15.11
C LYS A 136 7.20 17.41 -15.76
N SER A 137 8.27 16.97 -16.42
CA SER A 137 8.35 15.58 -16.90
C SER A 137 8.64 14.66 -15.72
N LEU A 138 7.67 13.81 -15.40
CA LEU A 138 7.76 12.78 -14.37
C LEU A 138 7.55 11.40 -14.99
N ALA A 139 7.86 10.35 -14.24
CA ALA A 139 7.64 8.96 -14.63
C ALA A 139 6.74 8.27 -13.61
N VAL A 140 6.08 7.19 -14.03
CA VAL A 140 5.35 6.29 -13.14
C VAL A 140 6.26 5.84 -12.00
N GLY A 141 5.75 5.78 -10.78
CA GLY A 141 6.54 5.42 -9.60
C GLY A 141 7.45 6.54 -9.06
N GLY A 142 7.66 7.62 -9.83
CA GLY A 142 8.30 8.84 -9.34
C GLY A 142 7.39 9.59 -8.37
N GLN A 143 7.97 10.41 -7.49
CA GLN A 143 7.20 11.18 -6.51
C GLN A 143 7.04 12.66 -6.92
N PHE A 144 5.92 13.26 -6.53
CA PHE A 144 5.55 14.64 -6.81
C PHE A 144 4.88 15.30 -5.60
N VAL A 145 4.79 16.63 -5.58
CA VAL A 145 4.05 17.41 -4.59
C VAL A 145 2.78 18.04 -5.18
N VAL A 146 1.74 18.31 -4.40
CA VAL A 146 0.53 18.95 -4.98
C VAL A 146 0.74 20.41 -5.39
N ALA A 147 1.65 21.13 -4.72
CA ALA A 147 1.92 22.55 -4.97
C ALA A 147 3.43 22.84 -4.83
N PRO A 148 4.24 22.63 -5.89
CA PRO A 148 5.68 22.87 -5.83
C PRO A 148 6.00 24.34 -5.61
N ASN A 149 7.05 24.61 -4.83
CA ASN A 149 7.61 25.93 -4.62
C ASN A 149 9.15 25.87 -4.55
N ASP A 150 9.78 27.03 -4.40
CA ASP A 150 11.25 27.15 -4.41
C ASP A 150 11.96 26.41 -3.26
N THR A 151 11.25 26.12 -2.17
CA THR A 151 11.81 25.47 -0.97
C THR A 151 11.46 23.99 -0.86
N PHE A 152 10.38 23.55 -1.50
CA PHE A 152 9.95 22.16 -1.52
C PHE A 152 9.19 21.86 -2.81
N ASN A 153 9.70 20.91 -3.58
CA ASN A 153 9.20 20.53 -4.89
C ASN A 153 9.42 19.03 -5.16
N ASP A 154 9.14 18.57 -6.37
CA ASP A 154 9.25 17.14 -6.72
C ASP A 154 10.68 16.58 -6.55
N ASP A 155 11.71 17.40 -6.79
CA ASP A 155 13.10 16.99 -6.54
C ASP A 155 13.40 16.84 -5.05
N SER A 156 12.73 17.64 -4.21
CA SER A 156 12.81 17.52 -2.75
C SER A 156 12.26 16.18 -2.27
N CYS A 157 11.17 15.69 -2.87
CA CYS A 157 10.65 14.34 -2.59
C CYS A 157 11.68 13.28 -2.98
N THR A 158 12.18 13.34 -4.21
CA THR A 158 13.18 12.38 -4.72
C THR A 158 14.43 12.28 -3.83
N GLN A 159 14.83 13.38 -3.19
CA GLN A 159 16.00 13.42 -2.31
C GLN A 159 15.74 12.99 -0.86
N ARG A 160 14.49 13.04 -0.39
CA ARG A 160 14.17 12.99 1.05
C ARG A 160 13.21 11.87 1.44
N SER A 161 12.35 11.41 0.55
CA SER A 161 11.42 10.31 0.80
C SER A 161 11.88 9.01 0.16
N VAL A 162 11.46 7.90 0.76
CA VAL A 162 11.55 6.57 0.18
C VAL A 162 10.39 6.44 -0.81
N ALA A 163 10.73 6.26 -2.10
CA ALA A 163 9.74 5.99 -3.13
C ALA A 163 9.18 4.56 -3.01
N PRO A 164 7.94 4.32 -3.46
CA PRO A 164 7.37 2.99 -3.42
C PRO A 164 8.07 2.04 -4.40
N ARG A 165 7.99 0.74 -4.12
CA ARG A 165 8.62 -0.28 -4.99
C ARG A 165 7.78 -0.59 -6.21
N LEU A 166 6.47 -0.51 -6.09
CA LEU A 166 5.52 -0.57 -7.20
C LEU A 166 4.35 0.38 -6.93
N SER A 167 3.66 0.72 -8.01
CA SER A 167 2.48 1.56 -7.99
C SER A 167 1.28 0.79 -8.53
N PHE A 168 0.10 1.07 -7.98
CA PHE A 168 -1.17 0.65 -8.52
C PHE A 168 -1.90 1.84 -9.14
N GLN A 169 -2.86 1.56 -10.03
CA GLN A 169 -3.77 2.57 -10.54
C GLN A 169 -4.40 3.34 -9.38
N ALA A 170 -4.39 4.67 -9.48
CA ALA A 170 -5.03 5.56 -8.51
C ALA A 170 -6.44 5.09 -8.14
N HIS A 171 -6.76 5.13 -6.84
CA HIS A 171 -8.07 4.74 -6.28
C HIS A 171 -8.40 3.25 -6.35
N SER A 172 -7.42 2.37 -6.56
CA SER A 172 -7.66 0.92 -6.55
C SER A 172 -7.93 0.38 -5.13
N ALA A 173 -7.50 1.11 -4.11
CA ALA A 173 -7.74 0.87 -2.70
C ALA A 173 -7.24 -0.53 -2.24
N PRO A 174 -5.92 -0.78 -2.21
CA PRO A 174 -5.40 -2.07 -1.79
C PRO A 174 -5.56 -2.27 -0.27
N ILE A 175 -6.24 -3.33 0.18
CA ILE A 175 -6.54 -3.49 1.63
C ILE A 175 -6.29 -4.89 2.19
N GLY A 176 -5.71 -5.78 1.40
CA GLY A 176 -5.34 -7.12 1.81
C GLY A 176 -4.15 -7.60 1.01
N ALA A 177 -3.24 -8.31 1.67
CA ALA A 177 -1.99 -8.76 1.08
C ALA A 177 -1.59 -10.13 1.67
N ALA A 178 -1.26 -11.10 0.82
CA ALA A 178 -0.79 -12.42 1.25
C ALA A 178 0.20 -13.03 0.25
N PHE A 179 1.38 -13.42 0.72
CA PHE A 179 2.32 -14.21 -0.08
C PHE A 179 1.86 -15.67 -0.19
N ASP A 180 2.16 -16.30 -1.32
CA ASP A 180 2.10 -17.77 -1.42
C ASP A 180 3.23 -18.46 -0.63
N ALA A 181 3.17 -19.79 -0.53
CA ALA A 181 4.17 -20.58 0.18
C ALA A 181 5.61 -20.43 -0.34
N SER A 182 5.76 -20.02 -1.60
CA SER A 182 7.06 -19.86 -2.26
C SER A 182 7.63 -18.45 -2.14
N PHE A 183 6.82 -17.50 -1.69
CA PHE A 183 7.09 -16.06 -1.70
C PHE A 183 7.41 -15.50 -3.10
N GLN A 184 6.98 -16.20 -4.16
CA GLN A 184 7.14 -15.75 -5.55
C GLN A 184 5.93 -14.97 -6.04
N ASN A 185 4.86 -14.92 -5.26
CA ASN A 185 3.64 -14.20 -5.62
C ASN A 185 3.08 -13.53 -4.38
N LEU A 186 2.85 -12.21 -4.47
CA LEU A 186 2.08 -11.45 -3.50
C LEU A 186 0.68 -11.23 -4.07
N TYR A 187 -0.33 -11.76 -3.40
CA TYR A 187 -1.73 -11.57 -3.77
C TYR A 187 -2.27 -10.35 -3.04
N VAL A 188 -2.91 -9.45 -3.78
CA VAL A 188 -3.43 -8.19 -3.25
C VAL A 188 -4.91 -8.05 -3.60
N THR A 189 -5.70 -7.62 -2.64
CA THR A 189 -7.10 -7.25 -2.85
C THR A 189 -7.20 -5.75 -3.11
N LEU A 190 -7.81 -5.38 -4.23
CA LEU A 190 -8.08 -4.00 -4.64
C LEU A 190 -9.57 -3.74 -4.43
N HIS A 191 -9.90 -3.07 -3.33
CA HIS A 191 -11.26 -2.93 -2.79
C HIS A 191 -12.22 -2.17 -3.69
N GLY A 192 -11.68 -1.28 -4.53
CA GLY A 192 -12.45 -0.52 -5.50
C GLY A 192 -12.60 0.96 -5.15
N SER A 193 -12.56 1.79 -6.19
CA SER A 193 -12.62 3.24 -6.10
C SER A 193 -14.01 3.75 -5.71
N TRP A 194 -14.05 4.77 -4.86
CA TRP A 194 -15.19 5.68 -4.76
C TRP A 194 -14.91 7.02 -5.46
N ASN A 195 -13.64 7.43 -5.53
CA ASN A 195 -13.18 8.73 -6.00
C ASN A 195 -12.63 8.73 -7.44
N ARG A 196 -13.29 8.00 -8.33
CA ARG A 196 -12.86 7.87 -9.73
C ARG A 196 -14.02 7.55 -10.66
N SER A 197 -14.04 8.20 -11.83
CA SER A 197 -14.95 7.87 -12.93
C SER A 197 -14.17 7.72 -14.27
N PRO A 198 -14.27 6.57 -14.96
CA PRO A 198 -14.94 5.33 -14.52
C PRO A 198 -14.27 4.70 -13.28
N ALA A 199 -14.97 3.82 -12.58
CA ALA A 199 -14.41 3.16 -11.40
C ALA A 199 -13.25 2.18 -11.75
N THR A 200 -12.42 1.85 -10.77
CA THR A 200 -11.30 0.88 -10.87
C THR A 200 -11.22 0.03 -9.59
N GLY A 201 -10.36 -0.99 -9.57
CA GLY A 201 -10.25 -1.96 -8.47
C GLY A 201 -11.30 -3.07 -8.59
N PHE A 202 -12.02 -3.37 -7.50
CA PHE A 202 -13.03 -4.44 -7.43
C PHE A 202 -12.48 -5.81 -7.89
N LYS A 203 -11.25 -6.11 -7.49
CA LYS A 203 -10.49 -7.24 -8.01
C LYS A 203 -9.42 -7.78 -7.06
N VAL A 204 -8.98 -9.00 -7.31
CA VAL A 204 -7.78 -9.59 -6.73
C VAL A 204 -6.73 -9.66 -7.82
N SER A 205 -5.52 -9.19 -7.51
CA SER A 205 -4.37 -9.20 -8.40
C SER A 205 -3.20 -9.91 -7.76
N VAL A 206 -2.27 -10.39 -8.57
CA VAL A 206 -1.01 -11.00 -8.14
C VAL A 206 0.17 -10.18 -8.65
N ILE A 207 1.12 -9.92 -7.76
CA ILE A 207 2.40 -9.31 -8.09
C ILE A 207 3.44 -10.43 -8.08
N PRO A 208 4.07 -10.74 -9.22
CA PRO A 208 5.18 -11.67 -9.26
C PRO A 208 6.40 -11.11 -8.52
N PHE A 209 6.99 -11.93 -7.65
CA PHE A 209 8.21 -11.67 -6.90
C PHE A 209 9.31 -12.66 -7.31
N THR A 210 10.55 -12.25 -7.10
CA THR A 210 11.72 -13.11 -7.27
C THR A 210 12.69 -12.93 -6.10
N LYS A 211 13.51 -13.94 -5.86
CA LYS A 211 14.64 -13.84 -4.93
C LYS A 211 15.87 -13.36 -5.70
N LEU A 212 16.35 -12.16 -5.36
CA LEU A 212 17.54 -11.55 -5.93
C LEU A 212 18.82 -12.30 -5.51
N SER A 213 19.92 -12.04 -6.22
CA SER A 213 21.23 -12.65 -5.93
C SER A 213 21.78 -12.31 -4.53
N ASN A 214 21.38 -11.17 -3.97
CA ASN A 214 21.70 -10.76 -2.60
C ASN A 214 20.82 -11.44 -1.53
N GLY A 215 19.87 -12.29 -1.95
CA GLY A 215 18.96 -13.02 -1.07
C GLY A 215 17.68 -12.28 -0.71
N ASN A 216 17.50 -11.01 -1.09
CA ASN A 216 16.25 -10.27 -0.85
C ASN A 216 15.15 -10.69 -1.84
N TYR A 217 13.90 -10.53 -1.44
CA TYR A 217 12.76 -10.66 -2.35
C TYR A 217 12.44 -9.30 -2.96
N ASP A 218 12.00 -9.28 -4.21
CA ASP A 218 11.65 -8.04 -4.90
C ASP A 218 10.64 -8.33 -6.03
N PRO A 219 9.72 -7.41 -6.38
CA PRO A 219 8.86 -7.59 -7.53
C PRO A 219 9.66 -7.78 -8.82
N VAL A 220 9.19 -8.67 -9.69
CA VAL A 220 9.80 -8.90 -11.01
C VAL A 220 9.69 -7.65 -11.89
N ALA A 221 8.59 -6.92 -11.76
CA ALA A 221 8.37 -5.68 -12.50
C ALA A 221 9.27 -4.54 -11.99
N ALA A 222 9.70 -3.67 -12.92
CA ALA A 222 10.37 -2.42 -12.59
C ALA A 222 9.43 -1.46 -11.86
N ALA A 223 9.99 -0.54 -11.08
CA ALA A 223 9.22 0.41 -10.26
C ALA A 223 8.32 1.36 -11.07
N ASP A 224 8.65 1.59 -12.35
CA ASP A 224 7.90 2.41 -13.31
C ASP A 224 6.85 1.62 -14.11
N SER A 225 6.58 0.37 -13.74
CA SER A 225 5.64 -0.49 -14.46
C SER A 225 4.18 -0.19 -14.14
N LYS A 226 3.35 -0.02 -15.18
CA LYS A 226 1.89 -0.04 -15.08
C LYS A 226 1.26 -1.44 -15.16
N THR A 227 2.06 -2.46 -15.42
CA THR A 227 1.61 -3.84 -15.70
C THR A 227 2.25 -4.86 -14.77
N GLY A 228 2.82 -4.42 -13.65
CA GLY A 228 3.44 -5.29 -12.65
C GLY A 228 2.45 -6.11 -11.82
N CYS A 229 1.16 -5.78 -11.90
CA CYS A 229 0.06 -6.51 -11.25
C CYS A 229 -0.77 -7.26 -12.30
N ILE A 230 -1.05 -8.54 -12.04
CA ILE A 230 -1.82 -9.41 -12.93
C ILE A 230 -3.16 -9.71 -12.26
N ASP A 231 -4.26 -9.34 -12.89
CA ASP A 231 -5.61 -9.57 -12.35
C ASP A 231 -6.01 -11.05 -12.44
N ILE A 232 -6.58 -11.61 -11.36
CA ILE A 232 -6.96 -13.04 -11.27
C ILE A 232 -8.43 -13.29 -10.92
N LEU A 233 -9.10 -12.31 -10.32
CA LEU A 233 -10.55 -12.33 -10.03
C LEU A 233 -11.05 -10.89 -10.05
N TRP A 234 -12.13 -10.60 -10.78
CA TRP A 234 -12.66 -9.24 -10.87
C TRP A 234 -14.18 -9.23 -11.12
N SER A 235 -14.83 -8.14 -10.73
CA SER A 235 -16.22 -7.87 -11.11
C SER A 235 -16.36 -7.60 -12.60
N THR A 236 -17.45 -8.03 -13.24
CA THR A 236 -17.75 -7.59 -14.60
C THR A 236 -18.20 -6.11 -14.59
N ASN A 237 -17.96 -5.38 -15.69
CA ASN A 237 -18.35 -3.97 -15.84
C ASN A 237 -17.80 -3.04 -14.73
N VAL A 238 -16.52 -3.19 -14.39
CA VAL A 238 -15.82 -2.43 -13.32
C VAL A 238 -16.07 -0.93 -13.40
N ASP A 239 -16.14 -0.37 -14.61
CA ASP A 239 -16.36 1.06 -14.84
C ASP A 239 -17.63 1.63 -14.17
N THR A 240 -18.60 0.76 -13.85
CA THR A 240 -19.89 1.10 -13.21
C THR A 240 -20.03 0.57 -11.79
N CYS A 241 -18.98 -0.05 -11.25
CA CYS A 241 -19.00 -0.57 -9.89
C CYS A 241 -19.12 0.55 -8.85
N THR A 242 -19.82 0.22 -7.77
CA THR A 242 -19.97 1.08 -6.58
C THR A 242 -19.70 0.25 -5.33
N GLY A 243 -19.74 0.92 -4.17
CA GLY A 243 -19.61 0.29 -2.86
C GLY A 243 -20.55 -0.90 -2.59
N SER A 244 -21.68 -0.96 -3.29
CA SER A 244 -22.77 -1.91 -3.03
C SER A 244 -23.17 -2.79 -4.22
N THR A 245 -22.62 -2.54 -5.42
CA THR A 245 -23.07 -3.22 -6.65
C THR A 245 -22.10 -4.27 -7.18
N CYS A 246 -20.91 -4.37 -6.59
CA CYS A 246 -19.83 -5.24 -7.04
C CYS A 246 -19.17 -5.97 -5.88
N PHE A 247 -18.41 -7.01 -6.22
CA PHE A 247 -17.49 -7.65 -5.30
C PHE A 247 -16.42 -6.65 -4.83
N ARG A 248 -16.28 -6.50 -3.51
CA ARG A 248 -15.34 -5.54 -2.87
C ARG A 248 -14.33 -6.30 -2.01
N PRO A 249 -13.25 -6.80 -2.61
CA PRO A 249 -12.34 -7.70 -1.92
C PRO A 249 -11.62 -7.02 -0.77
N SER A 250 -11.65 -7.63 0.40
CA SER A 250 -11.00 -7.15 1.61
C SER A 250 -9.95 -8.13 2.13
N GLY A 251 -10.20 -8.78 3.27
CA GLY A 251 -9.26 -9.71 3.89
C GLY A 251 -8.92 -10.88 2.95
N ILE A 252 -7.65 -11.26 2.91
CA ILE A 252 -7.13 -12.34 2.07
C ILE A 252 -6.20 -13.25 2.87
N THR A 253 -6.36 -14.56 2.75
CA THR A 253 -5.48 -15.53 3.42
C THR A 253 -5.43 -16.87 2.69
N TRP A 254 -4.27 -17.52 2.76
CA TRP A 254 -4.14 -18.92 2.38
C TRP A 254 -4.66 -19.84 3.46
N ASP A 255 -5.16 -21.01 3.04
CA ASP A 255 -5.33 -22.14 3.93
C ASP A 255 -3.97 -22.69 4.39
N ARG A 256 -3.96 -23.54 5.42
CA ARG A 256 -2.71 -24.07 6.00
C ARG A 256 -1.83 -24.83 4.98
N SER A 257 -2.46 -25.40 3.95
CA SER A 257 -1.75 -26.17 2.92
C SER A 257 -1.32 -25.32 1.72
N PHE A 258 -1.65 -24.03 1.72
CA PHE A 258 -1.49 -23.12 0.58
C PHE A 258 -2.11 -23.66 -0.73
N SER A 259 -3.23 -24.40 -0.61
CA SER A 259 -3.95 -24.95 -1.77
C SER A 259 -5.18 -24.13 -2.15
N ARG A 260 -5.68 -23.33 -1.21
CA ARG A 260 -6.89 -22.52 -1.36
C ARG A 260 -6.65 -21.13 -0.81
N LEU A 261 -7.02 -20.12 -1.59
CA LEU A 261 -6.95 -18.71 -1.22
C LEU A 261 -8.35 -18.23 -0.87
N PHE A 262 -8.54 -17.80 0.37
CA PHE A 262 -9.79 -17.22 0.85
C PHE A 262 -9.75 -15.71 0.67
N VAL A 263 -10.83 -15.14 0.13
CA VAL A 263 -10.97 -13.70 -0.09
C VAL A 263 -12.34 -13.26 0.43
N ALA A 264 -12.36 -12.36 1.40
CA ALA A 264 -13.58 -11.75 1.92
C ALA A 264 -14.05 -10.63 0.99
N SER A 265 -15.36 -10.37 0.98
CA SER A 265 -15.98 -9.21 0.35
C SER A 265 -16.90 -8.56 1.38
N ASP A 266 -16.65 -7.29 1.67
CA ASP A 266 -17.41 -6.47 2.62
C ASP A 266 -18.15 -5.35 1.89
N ASN A 267 -18.77 -5.67 0.76
CA ASN A 267 -19.59 -4.70 0.04
C ASN A 267 -20.74 -4.20 0.95
N ASP A 268 -21.27 -3.00 0.66
CA ASP A 268 -22.21 -2.36 1.59
C ASP A 268 -23.60 -3.04 1.63
N ALA A 269 -23.87 -3.98 0.71
CA ALA A 269 -25.15 -4.68 0.59
C ALA A 269 -25.12 -6.08 1.24
N GLU A 270 -24.00 -6.80 1.17
CA GLU A 270 -23.82 -8.17 1.65
C GLU A 270 -22.36 -8.53 1.94
N GLY A 271 -22.16 -9.51 2.83
CA GLY A 271 -20.85 -10.07 3.16
C GLY A 271 -20.65 -11.44 2.53
N GLU A 272 -19.58 -11.60 1.75
CA GLU A 272 -19.28 -12.85 1.04
C GLU A 272 -17.87 -13.37 1.36
N LEU A 273 -17.66 -14.68 1.18
CA LEU A 273 -16.35 -15.31 1.29
C LEU A 273 -16.12 -16.21 0.07
N PHE A 274 -15.10 -15.88 -0.71
CA PHE A 274 -14.70 -16.61 -1.91
C PHE A 274 -13.55 -17.57 -1.60
N ILE A 275 -13.52 -18.70 -2.32
CA ILE A 275 -12.39 -19.63 -2.31
C ILE A 275 -11.87 -19.73 -3.73
N LEU A 276 -10.62 -19.32 -3.94
CA LEU A 276 -9.90 -19.42 -5.20
C LEU A 276 -8.98 -20.63 -5.13
N THR A 277 -9.04 -21.50 -6.15
CA THR A 277 -8.23 -22.71 -6.26
C THR A 277 -7.59 -22.79 -7.64
N LYS A 278 -6.35 -23.28 -7.71
CA LYS A 278 -5.73 -23.60 -9.00
C LYS A 278 -6.39 -24.85 -9.57
N SER A 279 -6.87 -24.76 -10.82
CA SER A 279 -7.42 -25.88 -11.60
C SER A 279 -6.34 -26.83 -12.09
#